data_AF-A0A3M1DSI6-F1
#
_entry.id   AF-A0A3M1DSI6-F1
#
_cell.length_a   1.000
_cell.length_b   1.000
_cell.length_c   1.000
_cell.angle_alpha   90.00
_cell.angle_beta   90.00
_cell.angle_gamma   90.00
#
_symmetry.space_group_name_H-M   'P 1'
#
loop_
_entity.id
_entity.type
_entity.pdbx_description
1 polymer ?
#
loop_
_entity_poly.entity_id
_entity_poly.type
_entity_poly.pdbx_seq_one_letter_code
_entity_poly.pdbx_strand_id
1 'polypeptide(L)'
;MSKKARRRKSTRPRLSAAQLVRPEEGGKTPVVVAVPVSERRDTGPQKSLRELKEEYPYVVADLKRIGLIALAMLALLIGLAVLLV
;
A
#
# COMPACT_ATOMS: atom_id res chain seq x y z
N MET A 1 -8.58 -29.87 -36.50
CA MET A 1 -7.71 -28.67 -36.42
C MET A 1 -7.47 -28.33 -34.96
N SER A 2 -6.23 -28.44 -34.51
CA SER A 2 -5.79 -28.47 -33.12
C SER A 2 -5.66 -27.09 -32.46
N LYS A 3 -6.31 -26.96 -31.29
CA LYS A 3 -5.90 -26.33 -30.03
C LYS A 3 -4.92 -25.14 -30.09
N LYS A 4 -5.40 -23.93 -29.76
CA LYS A 4 -4.59 -22.87 -29.14
C LYS A 4 -5.00 -22.69 -27.67
N ALA A 5 -4.34 -23.44 -26.78
CA ALA A 5 -4.34 -23.15 -25.35
C ALA A 5 -3.33 -22.02 -25.08
N ARG A 6 -3.82 -20.83 -24.72
CA ARG A 6 -2.96 -19.68 -24.41
C ARG A 6 -2.32 -19.91 -23.03
N ARG A 7 -1.00 -20.05 -23.07
CA ARG A 7 -0.08 -20.42 -21.97
C ARG A 7 -0.32 -19.55 -20.71
N ARG A 8 -0.57 -20.22 -19.58
CA ARG A 8 -0.68 -19.66 -18.23
C ARG A 8 0.58 -18.87 -17.86
N LYS A 9 0.44 -17.58 -17.57
CA LYS A 9 1.46 -16.83 -16.81
C LYS A 9 1.15 -17.05 -15.34
N SER A 10 1.80 -18.05 -14.75
CA SER A 10 1.83 -18.26 -13.30
C SER A 10 2.54 -17.07 -12.66
N THR A 11 1.80 -15.98 -12.48
CA THR A 11 2.20 -14.84 -11.68
C THR A 11 2.06 -15.28 -10.23
N ARG A 12 3.04 -16.03 -9.72
CA ARG A 12 3.18 -16.15 -8.27
C ARG A 12 3.42 -14.73 -7.76
N PRO A 13 2.56 -14.17 -6.89
CA PRO A 13 2.84 -12.88 -6.29
C PRO A 13 4.18 -13.01 -5.57
N ARG A 14 5.14 -12.14 -5.92
CA ARG A 14 6.41 -12.04 -5.20
C ARG A 14 6.09 -11.39 -3.86
N LEU A 15 5.83 -12.22 -2.87
CA LEU A 15 5.63 -11.77 -1.49
C LEU A 15 6.98 -11.30 -0.95
N SER A 16 7.02 -10.07 -0.43
CA SER A 16 8.21 -9.55 0.24
C SER A 16 8.43 -10.31 1.57
N ALA A 17 9.64 -10.24 2.13
CA ALA A 17 9.95 -10.94 3.38
C ALA A 17 9.00 -10.60 4.54
N ALA A 18 8.47 -9.35 4.57
CA ALA A 18 7.46 -8.91 5.52
C ALA A 18 6.08 -9.57 5.33
N GLN A 19 5.80 -10.11 4.14
CA GLN A 19 4.54 -10.80 3.79
C GLN A 19 4.63 -12.32 3.94
N LEU A 20 5.81 -12.86 4.25
CA LEU A 20 6.02 -14.27 4.56
C LEU A 20 5.85 -14.58 6.05
N VAL A 21 5.42 -13.61 6.86
CA VAL A 21 5.05 -13.84 8.26
C VAL A 21 3.79 -14.69 8.28
N ARG A 22 3.95 -15.99 8.56
CA ARG A 22 2.84 -16.88 8.84
C ARG A 22 2.25 -16.48 10.19
N PRO A 23 0.95 -16.17 10.30
CA PRO A 23 0.30 -16.20 11.59
C PRO A 23 0.28 -17.67 12.03
N GLU A 24 1.14 -18.02 12.99
CA GLU A 24 1.14 -19.32 13.64
C GLU A 24 -0.26 -19.58 14.23
N GLU A 25 -1.05 -20.43 13.58
CA GLU A 25 -2.21 -21.05 14.21
C GLU A 25 -1.71 -22.09 15.24
N GLY A 26 -1.86 -21.80 16.53
CA GLY A 26 -1.74 -22.82 17.58
C GLY A 26 -0.98 -22.37 18.82
N GLY A 27 -1.72 -22.05 19.89
CA GLY A 27 -1.17 -21.47 21.12
C GLY A 27 -0.23 -22.36 21.94
N LYS A 28 0.73 -21.70 22.62
CA LYS A 28 1.10 -21.83 24.05
C LYS A 28 2.46 -21.16 24.31
N THR A 29 2.41 -19.95 24.88
CA THR A 29 3.38 -19.33 25.82
C THR A 29 4.85 -19.10 25.39
N PRO A 30 5.55 -18.13 26.02
CA PRO A 30 6.43 -17.19 25.33
C PRO A 30 7.91 -17.62 25.34
N VAL A 31 8.59 -17.48 24.21
CA VAL A 31 10.05 -17.38 24.19
C VAL A 31 10.40 -15.97 23.77
N VAL A 32 10.86 -15.20 24.75
CA VAL A 32 11.49 -13.90 24.56
C VAL A 32 12.74 -14.12 23.72
N VAL A 33 12.66 -13.81 22.43
CA VAL A 33 13.85 -13.45 21.65
C VAL A 33 13.76 -11.94 21.45
N ALA A 34 14.49 -11.23 22.31
CA ALA A 34 14.76 -9.82 22.18
C ALA A 34 15.46 -9.58 20.83
N VAL A 35 14.72 -9.11 19.83
CA VAL A 35 15.33 -8.42 18.70
C VAL A 35 15.55 -6.99 19.19
N PRO A 36 16.78 -6.43 19.12
CA PRO A 36 16.96 -5.03 19.39
C PRO A 36 16.09 -4.29 18.39
N VAL A 37 15.06 -3.61 18.90
CA VAL A 37 14.42 -2.51 18.20
C VAL A 37 15.54 -1.49 18.05
N SER A 38 16.29 -1.61 16.95
CA SER A 38 17.14 -0.54 16.48
C SER A 38 16.21 0.64 16.34
N GLU A 39 16.30 1.54 17.30
CA GLU A 39 15.90 2.92 17.17
C GLU A 39 16.42 3.39 15.81
N ARG A 40 15.56 3.38 14.79
CA ARG A 40 15.84 4.12 13.57
C ARG A 40 15.59 5.58 13.92
N ARG A 41 16.55 6.11 14.66
CA ARG A 41 16.73 7.52 14.98
C ARG A 41 16.63 8.31 13.69
N ASP A 42 15.84 9.36 13.76
CA ASP A 42 16.07 10.62 13.07
C ASP A 42 16.40 10.51 11.59
N THR A 43 15.37 10.28 10.81
CA THR A 43 15.39 10.76 9.43
C THR A 43 14.13 11.58 9.23
N GLY A 44 14.30 12.90 9.16
CA GLY A 44 13.20 13.84 9.01
C GLY A 44 12.24 13.46 7.87
N PRO A 45 11.01 14.02 7.87
CA PRO A 45 9.91 13.59 7.00
C PRO A 45 10.28 13.53 5.51
N GLN A 46 11.28 14.29 5.07
CA GLN A 46 11.75 14.23 3.69
C GLN A 46 12.50 12.94 3.30
N LYS A 47 13.27 12.34 4.23
CA LYS A 47 14.03 11.12 3.93
C LYS A 47 13.09 9.90 3.89
N SER A 48 12.14 9.85 4.81
CA SER A 48 11.10 8.82 4.83
C SER A 48 10.16 8.92 3.62
N LEU A 49 9.81 10.12 3.16
CA LEU A 49 9.04 10.31 1.92
C LEU A 49 9.83 9.92 0.66
N ARG A 50 11.15 10.11 0.64
CA ARG A 50 12.02 9.64 -0.47
C ARG A 50 12.11 8.12 -0.49
N GLU A 51 12.35 7.45 0.64
CA GLU A 51 12.31 5.98 0.74
C GLU A 51 10.92 5.43 0.36
N LEU A 52 9.83 6.03 0.84
CA LEU A 52 8.47 5.63 0.47
C LEU A 52 8.20 5.76 -1.03
N LYS A 53 8.73 6.79 -1.68
CA LYS A 53 8.54 7.01 -3.12
C LYS A 53 9.29 5.97 -3.95
N GLU A 54 10.47 5.55 -3.50
CA GLU A 54 11.30 4.54 -4.16
C GLU A 54 10.75 3.12 -3.94
N GLU A 55 10.24 2.84 -2.75
CA GLU A 55 9.74 1.51 -2.38
C GLU A 55 8.25 1.31 -2.71
N TYR A 56 7.46 2.39 -2.71
CA TYR A 56 6.01 2.35 -2.90
C TYR A 56 5.52 3.45 -3.88
N PRO A 57 5.93 3.40 -5.16
CA PRO A 57 5.57 4.42 -6.15
C PRO A 57 4.06 4.55 -6.38
N TYR A 58 3.29 3.50 -6.09
CA TYR A 58 1.84 3.50 -6.24
C TYR A 58 1.14 4.36 -5.18
N VAL A 59 1.70 4.51 -3.98
CA VAL A 59 1.07 5.30 -2.90
C VAL A 59 0.98 6.76 -3.34
N VAL A 60 2.06 7.29 -3.91
CA VAL A 60 2.07 8.68 -4.40
C VAL A 60 1.09 8.87 -5.56
N ALA A 61 0.98 7.88 -6.46
CA ALA A 61 0.04 7.92 -7.57
C ALA A 61 -1.43 7.88 -7.09
N ASP A 62 -1.74 7.01 -6.13
CA ASP A 62 -3.07 6.90 -5.57
C ASP A 62 -3.44 8.12 -4.73
N LEU A 63 -2.50 8.69 -3.96
CA LEU A 63 -2.75 9.92 -3.22
C LEU A 63 -3.10 11.09 -4.14
N LYS A 64 -2.45 11.19 -5.30
CA LYS A 64 -2.81 12.16 -6.35
C LYS A 64 -4.21 11.92 -6.89
N ARG A 65 -4.57 10.65 -7.15
CA ARG A 65 -5.92 10.28 -7.64
C ARG A 65 -6.99 10.60 -6.60
N ILE A 66 -6.76 10.26 -5.33
CA ILE A 66 -7.66 10.58 -4.22
C ILE A 66 -7.83 12.08 -4.09
N GLY A 67 -6.74 12.85 -4.16
CA GLY A 67 -6.80 14.31 -4.15
C GLY A 67 -7.65 14.87 -5.31
N LEU A 68 -7.51 14.30 -6.51
CA LEU A 68 -8.31 14.70 -7.67
C LEU A 68 -9.80 14.36 -7.49
N ILE A 69 -10.12 13.16 -6.98
CA ILE A 69 -11.50 12.75 -6.69
C ILE A 69 -12.11 13.65 -5.63
N ALA A 70 -11.38 13.96 -4.56
CA ALA A 70 -11.83 14.86 -3.51
C ALA A 70 -12.15 16.26 -4.06
N LEU A 71 -11.31 16.78 -4.95
CA LEU A 71 -11.54 18.07 -5.60
C LEU A 71 -12.79 18.05 -6.48
N ALA A 72 -12.99 16.98 -7.26
CA ALA A 72 -14.19 16.78 -8.06
C ALA A 72 -15.46 16.69 -7.19
N MET A 73 -15.40 15.96 -6.07
CA MET A 73 -16.51 15.88 -5.10
C MET A 73 -16.81 17.24 -4.47
N LEU A 74 -15.79 18.01 -4.12
CA LEU A 74 -15.97 19.35 -3.58
C LEU A 74 -16.66 20.28 -4.59
N ALA A 75 -16.21 20.26 -5.85
CA ALA A 75 -16.84 21.04 -6.92
C ALA A 75 -18.30 20.64 -7.13
N LEU A 76 -18.61 19.33 -7.09
CA LEU A 76 -19.98 18.83 -7.16
C LEU A 76 -20.84 19.39 -6.00
N LEU A 77 -20.35 19.31 -4.77
CA LEU A 77 -21.08 19.80 -3.59
C LEU A 77 -21.34 21.31 -3.68
N ILE A 78 -20.33 22.09 -4.09
CA ILE A 78 -20.49 23.54 -4.30
C ILE A 78 -21.52 23.81 -5.39
N GLY A 79 -21.45 23.09 -6.52
CA GLY A 79 -22.39 23.23 -7.62
C GLY A 79 -23.83 22.91 -7.20
N LEU A 80 -24.02 21.84 -6.42
CA LEU A 80 -25.33 21.50 -5.86
C LEU A 80 -25.82 22.55 -4.86
N ALA A 81 -24.94 23.06 -4.00
CA ALA A 81 -25.29 24.11 -3.05
C ALA A 81 -25.75 25.38 -3.77
N VAL A 82 -25.09 25.77 -4.87
CA VAL A 82 -25.50 26.91 -5.69
C VAL A 82 -26.81 26.64 -6.43
N LEU A 83 -27.04 25.41 -6.91
CA LEU A 83 -28.26 25.05 -7.64
C LEU A 83 -29.51 25.00 -6.74
N LEU A 84 -29.34 24.63 -5.48
CA LEU A 84 -30.45 24.46 -4.52
C LEU A 84 -30.80 25.75 -3.75
N VAL A 85 -29.99 26.81 -3.91
CA VAL A 85 -30.28 28.16 -3.38
C VAL A 85 -31.04 28.95 -4.43
#